data_AF-A0A838SA00-F1
#
_entry.id   AF-A0A838SA00-F1
#
_cell.length_a   1.000
_cell.length_b   1.000
_cell.length_c   1.000
_cell.angle_alpha   90.00
_cell.angle_beta   90.00
_cell.angle_gamma   90.00
#
_symmetry.space_group_name_H-M   'P 1'
#
loop_
_entity.id
_entity.type
_entity.pdbx_description
1 polymer ?
#
loop_
_entity_poly.entity_id
_entity_poly.type
_entity_poly.pdbx_seq_one_letter_code
_entity_poly.pdbx_strand_id
1 'polypeptide(L)'
;TDRYYALLDALDALIADPPLTSLAGKRGRKALPPLVKRTTRKLDKAVAAVAEHPEGPERATALHTVRKAAKRARYAAELVAPLLGKDATRSAKRFKAVQSLLGDHQDAVQTRRFLRILGGRGHLAGQNGFTVGIWYEQQAAAADDVDAAFDATWRRAARRKHRRWMG
;
A
#
# COMPACT_ATOMS: atom_id res chain seq x y z
N THR A 1 0.49 29.75 -7.08
CA THR A 1 -0.84 30.00 -7.71
C THR A 1 -1.85 30.15 -6.61
N ASP A 2 -2.92 30.91 -6.81
CA ASP A 2 -3.91 31.22 -5.77
C ASP A 2 -4.57 29.96 -5.18
N ARG A 3 -4.76 28.93 -6.02
CA ARG A 3 -5.25 27.61 -5.60
C ARG A 3 -4.37 26.95 -4.52
N TYR A 4 -3.06 27.17 -4.54
CA TYR A 4 -2.14 26.60 -3.57
C TYR A 4 -2.30 27.27 -2.20
N TYR A 5 -2.38 28.59 -2.15
CA TYR A 5 -2.57 29.32 -0.90
C TYR A 5 -3.95 29.04 -0.30
N ALA A 6 -5.02 29.00 -1.11
CA ALA A 6 -6.34 28.61 -0.64
C ALA A 6 -6.37 27.19 -0.03
N LEU A 7 -5.54 26.25 -0.52
CA LEU A 7 -5.41 24.93 0.09
C LEU A 7 -4.70 25.00 1.45
N LEU A 8 -3.68 25.84 1.60
CA LEU A 8 -2.98 26.03 2.86
C LEU A 8 -3.90 26.68 3.91
N ASP A 9 -4.64 27.73 3.54
CA ASP A 9 -5.60 28.39 4.42
C ASP A 9 -6.67 27.40 4.93
N ALA A 10 -7.16 26.53 4.05
CA ALA A 10 -8.12 25.48 4.42
C ALA A 10 -7.52 24.41 5.35
N LEU A 11 -6.23 24.09 5.21
CA LEU A 11 -5.52 23.18 6.12
C LEU A 11 -5.29 23.83 7.50
N ASP A 12 -4.93 25.11 7.53
CA ASP A 12 -4.75 25.87 8.77
C ASP A 12 -6.08 25.98 9.53
N ALA A 13 -7.18 26.28 8.83
CA ALA A 13 -8.52 26.29 9.42
C ALA A 13 -8.93 24.91 9.96
N LEU A 14 -8.63 23.83 9.24
CA LEU A 14 -8.91 22.46 9.69
C LEU A 14 -8.13 22.06 10.95
N ILE A 15 -6.89 22.55 11.10
CA ILE A 15 -6.08 22.30 12.30
C ILE A 15 -6.60 23.12 13.48
N ALA A 16 -7.01 24.37 13.24
CA ALA A 16 -7.51 25.28 14.26
C ALA A 16 -8.88 24.88 14.82
N ASP A 17 -9.83 24.52 13.94
CA ASP A 17 -11.19 24.10 14.31
C ASP A 17 -11.59 22.82 13.55
N PRO A 18 -11.06 21.64 13.96
CA PRO A 18 -11.38 20.41 13.29
C PRO A 18 -12.85 20.04 13.51
N PRO A 19 -13.59 19.60 12.46
CA PRO A 19 -14.99 19.18 12.58
C PRO A 19 -15.09 17.82 13.28
N LEU A 20 -14.89 17.81 14.59
CA LEU A 20 -14.85 16.61 15.40
C LEU A 20 -16.24 15.99 15.54
N THR A 21 -16.28 14.66 15.49
CA THR A 21 -17.50 13.90 15.80
C THR A 21 -17.61 13.62 17.29
N SER A 22 -18.77 13.15 17.75
CA SER A 22 -18.98 12.71 19.14
C SER A 22 -18.02 11.60 19.62
N LEU A 23 -17.34 10.90 18.70
CA LEU A 23 -16.30 9.94 19.05
C LEU A 23 -15.04 10.59 19.63
N ALA A 24 -14.77 11.86 19.33
CA ALA A 24 -13.56 12.56 19.78
C ALA A 24 -13.54 12.76 21.30
N GLY A 25 -14.71 12.87 21.95
CA GLY A 25 -14.82 12.95 23.41
C GLY A 25 -14.62 11.61 24.13
N LYS A 26 -14.51 10.48 23.41
CA LYS A 26 -14.34 9.16 24.03
C LYS A 26 -12.86 8.89 24.32
N ARG A 27 -12.59 8.06 25.33
CA ARG A 27 -11.22 7.60 25.64
C ARG A 27 -10.59 6.95 24.40
N GLY A 28 -9.45 7.47 23.95
CA GLY A 28 -8.76 6.98 22.75
C GLY A 28 -8.49 5.47 22.77
N ARG A 29 -8.16 4.90 23.94
CA ARG A 29 -7.96 3.46 24.12
C ARG A 29 -9.20 2.60 23.80
N LYS A 30 -10.40 3.18 23.87
CA LYS A 30 -11.67 2.53 23.50
C LYS A 30 -12.11 2.89 22.08
N ALA A 31 -11.91 4.14 21.65
CA ALA A 31 -12.43 4.65 20.38
C ALA A 31 -11.56 4.30 19.16
N LEU A 32 -10.24 4.24 19.32
CA LEU A 32 -9.30 4.10 18.20
C LEU A 32 -9.12 2.65 17.69
N PRO A 33 -9.06 1.60 18.53
CA PRO A 33 -8.87 0.23 18.03
C PRO A 33 -9.90 -0.21 16.96
N PRO A 34 -11.22 0.06 17.12
CA PRO A 34 -12.21 -0.24 16.09
C PRO A 34 -11.99 0.50 14.75
N LEU A 35 -11.41 1.70 14.77
CA LEU A 35 -11.07 2.45 13.56
C LEU A 35 -9.93 1.78 12.80
N VAL A 36 -8.89 1.31 13.51
CA VAL A 36 -7.80 0.52 12.90
C VAL A 36 -8.31 -0.83 12.41
N LYS A 37 -9.24 -1.47 13.12
CA LYS A 37 -9.92 -2.69 12.65
C LYS A 37 -10.63 -2.45 11.32
N ARG A 38 -11.33 -1.31 11.18
CA ARG A 38 -12.01 -0.93 9.94
C ARG A 38 -11.05 -0.76 8.77
N THR A 39 -9.90 -0.11 8.96
CA THR A 39 -8.88 -0.01 7.90
C THR A 39 -8.25 -1.37 7.57
N THR A 40 -8.02 -2.21 8.58
CA THR A 40 -7.49 -3.57 8.39
C THR A 40 -8.46 -4.46 7.63
N ARG A 41 -9.77 -4.37 7.89
CA ARG A 41 -10.80 -5.09 7.12
C ARG A 41 -10.84 -4.67 5.65
N LYS A 42 -10.60 -3.39 5.34
CA LYS A 42 -10.49 -2.93 3.95
C LYS A 42 -9.28 -3.56 3.25
N LEU A 43 -8.17 -3.72 3.97
CA LEU A 43 -7.02 -4.46 3.47
C LEU A 43 -7.36 -5.94 3.27
N ASP A 44 -8.03 -6.60 4.22
CA ASP A 44 -8.45 -8.00 4.06
C ASP A 44 -9.31 -8.21 2.82
N LYS A 45 -10.29 -7.32 2.58
CA LYS A 45 -11.14 -7.34 1.38
C LYS A 45 -10.33 -7.14 0.10
N ALA A 46 -9.39 -6.19 0.10
CA ALA A 46 -8.54 -5.95 -1.07
C ALA A 46 -7.69 -7.18 -1.39
N VAL A 47 -7.18 -7.90 -0.39
CA VAL A 47 -6.41 -9.13 -0.59
C VAL A 47 -7.30 -10.26 -1.10
N ALA A 48 -8.51 -10.41 -0.56
CA ALA A 48 -9.47 -11.41 -1.05
C ALA A 48 -9.80 -11.23 -2.53
N ALA A 49 -9.98 -9.98 -2.97
CA ALA A 49 -10.25 -9.67 -4.38
C ALA A 49 -9.10 -10.05 -5.33
N VAL A 50 -7.85 -10.16 -4.86
CA VAL A 50 -6.73 -10.62 -5.70
C VAL A 50 -6.97 -12.05 -6.20
N ALA A 51 -7.61 -12.90 -5.39
CA ALA A 51 -7.89 -14.29 -5.76
C ALA A 51 -8.93 -14.43 -6.89
N GLU A 52 -9.66 -13.36 -7.21
CA GLU A 52 -10.66 -13.33 -8.29
C GLU A 52 -10.01 -13.06 -9.66
N HIS A 53 -8.73 -12.68 -9.68
CA HIS A 53 -8.02 -12.33 -10.92
C HIS A 53 -6.86 -13.29 -11.18
N PRO A 54 -6.85 -13.99 -12.33
CA PRO A 54 -5.69 -14.78 -12.77
C PRO A 54 -4.50 -13.85 -13.10
N GLU A 55 -3.33 -14.44 -13.31
CA GLU A 55 -2.12 -13.68 -13.69
C GLU A 55 -2.37 -12.74 -14.88
N GLY A 56 -1.91 -11.49 -14.75
CA GLY A 56 -2.09 -10.48 -15.77
C GLY A 56 -2.35 -9.06 -15.23
N PRO A 57 -2.69 -8.11 -16.13
CA PRO A 57 -2.85 -6.69 -15.79
C PRO A 57 -3.92 -6.40 -14.73
N GLU A 58 -5.00 -7.19 -14.71
CA GLU A 58 -6.07 -7.04 -13.72
C GLU A 58 -5.59 -7.43 -12.33
N ARG A 59 -4.88 -8.56 -12.20
CA ARG A 59 -4.26 -8.97 -10.94
C ARG A 59 -3.22 -7.96 -10.46
N ALA A 60 -2.41 -7.40 -11.36
CA ALA A 60 -1.50 -6.29 -11.01
C ALA A 60 -2.25 -5.05 -10.48
N THR A 61 -3.43 -4.74 -11.02
CA THR A 61 -4.30 -3.66 -10.56
C THR A 61 -4.91 -3.98 -9.18
N ALA A 62 -5.32 -5.23 -8.94
CA ALA A 62 -5.80 -5.70 -7.65
C ALA A 62 -4.70 -5.60 -6.58
N LEU A 63 -3.47 -6.06 -6.88
CA LEU A 63 -2.30 -5.92 -6.01
C LEU A 63 -1.97 -4.45 -5.70
N HIS A 64 -2.11 -3.56 -6.68
CA HIS A 64 -1.95 -2.12 -6.44
C HIS A 64 -2.99 -1.57 -5.45
N THR A 65 -4.21 -2.09 -5.48
CA THR A 65 -5.26 -1.77 -4.50
C THR A 65 -4.90 -2.30 -3.10
N VAL A 66 -4.34 -3.51 -3.00
CA VAL A 66 -3.80 -4.05 -1.74
C VAL A 66 -2.71 -3.15 -1.19
N ARG A 67 -1.76 -2.68 -2.01
CA ARG A 67 -0.68 -1.77 -1.58
C ARG A 67 -1.24 -0.48 -0.97
N LYS A 68 -2.22 0.15 -1.62
CA LYS A 68 -2.91 1.34 -1.09
C LYS A 68 -3.60 1.05 0.24
N ALA A 69 -4.29 -0.08 0.35
CA ALA A 69 -4.95 -0.48 1.60
C ALA A 69 -3.95 -0.78 2.72
N ALA A 70 -2.81 -1.43 2.41
CA ALA A 70 -1.74 -1.74 3.34
C ALA A 70 -1.08 -0.47 3.87
N LYS A 71 -0.84 0.52 3.00
CA LYS A 71 -0.37 1.87 3.40
C LYS A 71 -1.33 2.54 4.39
N ARG A 72 -2.64 2.50 4.10
CA ARG A 72 -3.66 3.07 5.00
C ARG A 72 -3.72 2.34 6.35
N ALA A 73 -3.70 1.01 6.35
CA ALA A 73 -3.71 0.21 7.58
C ALA A 73 -2.43 0.42 8.41
N ARG A 74 -1.27 0.55 7.75
CA ARG A 74 -0.01 0.93 8.40
C ARG A 74 -0.12 2.27 9.09
N TYR A 75 -0.54 3.33 8.38
CA TYR A 75 -0.66 4.66 8.97
C TYR A 75 -1.67 4.72 10.11
N ALA A 76 -2.80 4.01 10.00
CA ALA A 76 -3.75 3.90 11.10
C ALA A 76 -3.12 3.23 12.34
N ALA A 77 -2.31 2.19 12.16
CA ALA A 77 -1.61 1.53 13.26
C ALA A 77 -0.43 2.36 13.83
N GLU A 78 0.30 3.10 12.99
CA GLU A 78 1.39 4.00 13.41
C GLU A 78 0.84 5.17 14.24
N LEU A 79 -0.27 5.77 13.80
CA LEU A 79 -0.91 6.89 14.48
C LEU A 79 -1.29 6.55 15.93
N VAL A 80 -1.79 5.34 16.17
CA VAL A 80 -2.26 4.92 17.50
C VAL A 80 -1.17 4.24 18.34
N ALA A 81 0.01 3.97 17.76
CA ALA A 81 1.08 3.24 18.43
C ALA A 81 1.59 3.91 19.72
N PRO A 82 1.75 5.24 19.81
CA PRO A 82 2.16 5.90 21.07
C PRO A 82 1.19 5.62 22.22
N LEU A 83 -0.11 5.49 21.92
CA LEU A 83 -1.14 5.22 22.92
C LEU A 83 -1.32 3.71 23.20
N LEU A 84 -1.36 2.88 22.15
CA LEU A 84 -1.71 1.46 22.24
C LEU A 84 -0.50 0.52 22.35
N GLY A 85 0.72 1.05 22.22
CA GLY A 85 1.96 0.38 22.53
C GLY A 85 2.43 -0.65 21.50
N LYS A 86 3.14 -1.67 22.00
CA LYS A 86 3.93 -2.60 21.17
C LYS A 86 3.08 -3.39 20.17
N ASP A 87 1.83 -3.67 20.49
CA ASP A 87 0.94 -4.42 19.60
C ASP A 87 0.61 -3.65 18.32
N ALA A 88 0.23 -2.37 18.45
CA ALA A 88 0.00 -1.49 17.30
C ALA A 88 1.27 -1.30 16.47
N THR A 89 2.42 -1.08 17.13
CA THR A 89 3.74 -0.98 16.47
C THR A 89 4.05 -2.23 15.65
N ARG A 90 3.78 -3.41 16.22
CA ARG A 90 4.01 -4.68 15.55
C ARG A 90 3.06 -4.90 14.37
N SER A 91 1.81 -4.44 14.43
CA SER A 91 0.90 -4.48 13.27
C SER A 91 1.38 -3.53 12.17
N ALA A 92 1.77 -2.30 12.51
CA ALA A 92 2.32 -1.33 11.56
C ALA A 92 3.52 -1.90 10.78
N LYS A 93 4.49 -2.52 11.47
CA LYS A 93 5.64 -3.18 10.82
C LYS A 93 5.23 -4.27 9.84
N ARG A 94 4.19 -5.05 10.15
CA ARG A 94 3.69 -6.11 9.25
C ARG A 94 2.94 -5.56 8.05
N PHE A 95 2.13 -4.53 8.23
CA PHE A 95 1.49 -3.84 7.12
C PHE A 95 2.53 -3.13 6.23
N LYS A 96 3.62 -2.62 6.81
CA LYS A 96 4.78 -2.11 6.07
C LYS A 96 5.41 -3.18 5.19
N ALA A 97 5.60 -4.40 5.70
CA ALA A 97 6.16 -5.50 4.92
C ALA A 97 5.31 -5.80 3.67
N VAL A 98 3.99 -5.91 3.83
CA VAL A 98 3.06 -6.08 2.69
C VAL A 98 3.15 -4.89 1.72
N GLN A 99 3.14 -3.66 2.23
CA GLN A 99 3.19 -2.45 1.42
C GLN A 99 4.51 -2.30 0.63
N SER A 100 5.63 -2.70 1.23
CA SER A 100 6.98 -2.59 0.63
C SER A 100 7.13 -3.63 -0.46
N LEU A 101 6.80 -4.89 -0.16
CA LEU A 101 6.80 -5.98 -1.13
C LEU A 101 5.98 -5.63 -2.39
N LEU A 102 4.74 -5.16 -2.22
CA LEU A 102 3.90 -4.74 -3.34
C LEU A 102 4.36 -3.42 -3.99
N GLY A 103 5.25 -2.68 -3.34
CA GLY A 103 5.95 -1.56 -3.94
C GLY A 103 6.92 -2.03 -5.00
N ASP A 104 7.76 -2.99 -4.65
CA ASP A 104 8.75 -3.56 -5.55
C ASP A 104 8.07 -4.16 -6.81
N HIS A 105 6.94 -4.86 -6.64
CA HIS A 105 6.14 -5.33 -7.79
C HIS A 105 5.59 -4.19 -8.65
N GLN A 106 5.02 -3.14 -8.03
CA GLN A 106 4.50 -2.01 -8.79
C GLN A 106 5.61 -1.29 -9.56
N ASP A 107 6.78 -1.12 -8.94
CA ASP A 107 7.93 -0.46 -9.53
C ASP A 107 8.47 -1.30 -10.70
N ALA A 108 8.51 -2.63 -10.56
CA ALA A 108 8.85 -3.54 -11.65
C ALA A 108 7.88 -3.44 -12.84
N VAL A 109 6.56 -3.45 -12.59
CA VAL A 109 5.53 -3.30 -13.64
C VAL A 109 5.66 -1.95 -14.37
N GLN A 110 5.86 -0.86 -13.62
CA GLN A 110 6.03 0.47 -14.22
C GLN A 110 7.34 0.59 -14.99
N THR A 111 8.42 0.01 -14.48
CA THR A 111 9.73 -0.02 -15.15
C THR A 111 9.63 -0.78 -16.47
N ARG A 112 8.95 -1.94 -16.50
CA ARG A 112 8.69 -2.69 -17.75
C ARG A 112 7.94 -1.85 -18.79
N ARG A 113 6.92 -1.10 -18.36
CA ARG A 113 6.18 -0.20 -19.25
C ARG A 113 7.08 0.90 -19.81
N PHE A 114 7.93 1.50 -18.98
CA PHE A 114 8.90 2.50 -19.40
C PHE A 114 9.93 1.92 -20.38
N LEU A 115 10.50 0.74 -20.07
CA LEU A 115 11.47 0.05 -20.93
C LEU A 115 10.88 -0.30 -22.30
N ARG A 116 9.61 -0.73 -22.37
CA ARG A 116 8.94 -0.97 -23.65
C ARG A 116 8.85 0.29 -24.51
N ILE A 117 8.54 1.44 -23.91
CA ILE A 117 8.52 2.74 -24.60
C ILE A 117 9.94 3.13 -25.06
N LEU A 118 10.92 2.97 -24.18
CA LEU A 118 12.31 3.30 -24.46
C LEU A 118 12.87 2.44 -25.61
N GLY A 119 12.62 1.13 -25.59
CA GLY A 119 13.05 0.20 -26.63
C GLY A 119 12.42 0.53 -27.99
N GLY A 120 11.12 0.88 -28.01
CA GLY A 120 10.46 1.31 -29.24
C GLY A 120 11.07 2.59 -29.84
N ARG A 121 11.38 3.59 -28.99
CA ARG A 121 12.07 4.81 -29.43
C ARG A 121 13.50 4.56 -29.90
N GLY A 122 14.25 3.73 -29.17
CA GLY A 122 15.61 3.35 -29.54
C GLY A 122 15.65 2.65 -30.89
N HIS A 123 14.73 1.70 -31.13
CA HIS A 123 14.61 1.01 -32.41
C HIS A 123 14.33 1.98 -33.58
N LEU A 124 13.39 2.91 -33.41
CA LEU A 124 13.11 3.96 -34.41
C LEU A 124 14.31 4.88 -34.68
N ALA A 125 15.21 5.03 -33.70
CA ALA A 125 16.45 5.78 -33.83
C ALA A 125 17.65 4.92 -34.30
N GLY A 126 17.42 3.68 -34.75
CA GLY A 126 18.47 2.77 -35.23
C GLY A 126 19.32 2.11 -34.13
N GLN A 127 18.92 2.23 -32.86
CA GLN A 127 19.62 1.61 -31.72
C GLN A 127 19.21 0.14 -31.52
N ASN A 128 20.13 -0.66 -31.01
CA ASN A 128 19.87 -2.06 -30.66
C ASN A 128 19.02 -2.15 -29.38
N GLY A 129 17.86 -2.83 -29.46
CA GLY A 129 16.94 -3.01 -28.34
C GLY A 129 17.33 -4.12 -27.34
N PHE A 130 18.39 -4.88 -27.60
CA PHE A 130 18.76 -6.06 -26.81
C PHE A 130 18.96 -5.77 -25.31
N THR A 131 19.69 -4.69 -24.96
CA THR A 131 19.91 -4.30 -23.56
C THR A 131 18.61 -3.96 -22.84
N VAL A 132 17.69 -3.26 -23.52
CA VAL A 132 16.36 -2.92 -22.98
C VAL A 132 15.52 -4.18 -22.79
N GLY A 133 15.65 -5.16 -23.69
CA GLY A 133 15.04 -6.48 -23.56
C GLY A 133 15.52 -7.23 -22.32
N ILE A 134 16.83 -7.26 -22.05
CA ILE A 134 17.39 -7.88 -20.84
C ILE A 134 16.83 -7.22 -19.57
N TRP A 135 16.82 -5.89 -19.50
CA TRP A 135 16.26 -5.19 -18.35
C TRP A 135 14.77 -5.45 -18.18
N TYR A 136 14.03 -5.54 -19.29
CA TYR A 136 12.60 -5.85 -19.24
C TYR A 136 12.34 -7.22 -18.60
N GLU A 137 13.11 -8.24 -18.99
CA GLU A 137 12.99 -9.60 -18.43
C GLU A 137 13.42 -9.66 -16.96
N GLN A 138 14.46 -8.93 -16.56
CA GLN A 138 14.85 -8.84 -15.14
C GLN A 138 13.73 -8.26 -14.28
N GLN A 139 13.02 -7.25 -14.78
CA GLN A 139 11.86 -6.70 -14.08
C GLN A 139 10.64 -7.63 -14.12
N ALA A 140 10.52 -8.50 -15.13
CA ALA A 140 9.49 -9.54 -15.15
C ALA A 140 9.73 -10.55 -14.02
N ALA A 141 10.95 -11.09 -13.94
CA ALA A 141 11.35 -12.01 -12.88
C ALA A 141 11.18 -11.40 -11.46
N ALA A 142 11.54 -10.13 -11.28
CA ALA A 142 11.34 -9.44 -10.00
C ALA A 142 9.87 -9.32 -9.59
N ALA A 143 8.95 -9.16 -10.55
CA ALA A 143 7.52 -9.15 -10.26
C ALA A 143 7.02 -10.55 -9.86
N ASP A 144 7.50 -11.59 -10.53
CA ASP A 144 7.15 -12.98 -10.24
C ASP A 144 7.64 -13.42 -8.85
N ASP A 145 8.85 -13.01 -8.44
CA ASP A 145 9.39 -13.23 -7.09
C ASP A 145 8.51 -12.59 -6.01
N VAL A 146 7.99 -11.39 -6.26
CA VAL A 146 7.07 -10.72 -5.35
C VAL A 146 5.76 -11.49 -5.25
N ASP A 147 5.22 -11.93 -6.38
CA ASP A 147 3.98 -12.71 -6.43
C ASP A 147 4.10 -14.01 -5.62
N ALA A 148 5.22 -14.72 -5.76
CA ALA A 148 5.52 -15.91 -4.97
C ALA A 148 5.64 -15.62 -3.46
N ALA A 149 6.20 -14.45 -3.10
CA ALA A 149 6.37 -14.05 -1.70
C ALA A 149 5.11 -13.45 -1.04
N PHE A 150 4.11 -13.05 -1.83
CA PHE A 150 2.95 -12.29 -1.36
C PHE A 150 2.14 -13.06 -0.32
N ASP A 151 1.78 -14.30 -0.60
CA ASP A 151 0.92 -15.11 0.28
C ASP A 151 1.56 -15.39 1.64
N ALA A 152 2.86 -15.68 1.67
CA ALA A 152 3.60 -15.88 2.91
C ALA A 152 3.65 -14.59 3.75
N THR A 153 3.92 -13.46 3.08
CA THR A 153 3.98 -12.13 3.70
C THR A 153 2.61 -11.73 4.25
N TRP A 154 1.54 -11.94 3.47
CA TRP A 154 0.19 -11.67 3.88
C TRP A 154 -0.26 -12.55 5.05
N ARG A 155 -0.09 -13.88 4.97
CA ARG A 155 -0.46 -14.80 6.05
C ARG A 155 0.20 -14.41 7.37
N ARG A 156 1.46 -13.97 7.34
CA ARG A 156 2.16 -13.47 8.53
C ARG A 156 1.54 -12.17 9.07
N ALA A 157 1.18 -11.23 8.18
CA ALA A 157 0.49 -10.00 8.56
C ALA A 157 -0.96 -10.24 9.05
N ALA A 158 -1.61 -11.31 8.57
CA ALA A 158 -2.99 -11.68 8.84
C ALA A 158 -3.23 -12.43 10.15
N ARG A 159 -2.17 -12.95 10.79
CA ARG A 159 -2.31 -13.78 12.00
C ARG A 159 -3.10 -13.06 13.10
N ARG A 160 -4.13 -13.73 13.62
CA ARG A 160 -5.04 -13.22 14.68
C ARG A 160 -4.30 -12.64 15.88
N LYS A 161 -3.22 -13.31 16.32
CA LYS A 161 -2.39 -12.84 17.46
C LYS A 161 -1.79 -11.45 17.26
N HIS A 162 -1.68 -10.95 16.04
CA HIS A 162 -1.14 -9.63 15.72
C HIS A 162 -2.22 -8.55 15.53
N ARG A 163 -3.50 -8.92 15.61
CA ARG A 163 -4.63 -8.03 15.35
C ARG A 163 -5.66 -8.03 16.49
N ARG A 164 -5.54 -8.95 17.46
CA ARG A 164 -6.45 -9.09 18.62
C ARG A 164 -6.65 -7.79 19.41
N TRP A 165 -5.65 -6.93 19.47
CA TRP A 165 -5.73 -5.65 20.18
C TRP A 165 -6.74 -4.66 19.56
N MET A 166 -7.13 -4.88 18.29
CA MET A 166 -8.08 -4.01 17.58
C MET A 166 -9.55 -4.25 17.99
N GLY A 167 -9.79 -5.20 18.91
CA GLY A 167 -11.12 -5.71 19.28
C GLY A 167 -11.50 -6.94 18.48
#